data_AF-X1EHL9-F1
#
_entry.id   AF-X1EHL9-F1
#
_cell.length_a   1.000
_cell.length_b   1.000
_cell.length_c   1.000
_cell.angle_alpha   90.00
_cell.angle_beta   90.00
_cell.angle_gamma   90.00
#
_symmetry.space_group_name_H-M   'P 1'
#
loop_
_entity.id
_entity.type
_entity.pdbx_description
1 polymer ?
#
loop_
_entity_poly.entity_id
_entity_poly.type
_entity_poly.pdbx_seq_one_letter_code
_entity_poly.pdbx_strand_id
1 'polypeptide(L)'
;MEIMEKKGAKIKIDSYSGPFGQIKGFEFTAGNIIREGDESEWEPMGPHPKPEIPTLRSWFFKLLERYKPFYMPICDLCCLCTYGKCNLSKGRRGACGINSETQQSRIVEIACCVGAACHSSHGDHLLKGEFRP
;
A
#
# COMPACT_ATOMS: atom_id res chain seq x y z
N MET A 1 3.80 -9.66 18.14
CA MET A 1 4.08 -8.22 18.29
C MET A 1 5.01 -8.10 19.48
N GLU A 2 6.33 -8.10 19.23
CA GLU A 2 7.32 -7.83 20.28
C GLU A 2 7.47 -6.33 20.39
N ILE A 3 7.24 -5.80 21.59
CA ILE A 3 7.51 -4.42 21.96
C ILE A 3 9.04 -4.33 22.08
N MET A 4 9.70 -3.75 21.09
CA MET A 4 11.15 -3.50 21.17
C MET A 4 11.40 -2.52 22.32
N GLU A 5 12.04 -3.02 23.37
CA GLU A 5 12.44 -2.24 24.54
C GLU A 5 13.41 -1.13 24.09
N LYS A 6 13.00 0.14 24.25
CA LYS A 6 13.80 1.32 23.92
C LYS A 6 15.05 1.36 24.83
N LYS A 7 16.20 0.89 24.33
CA LYS A 7 17.46 0.83 25.11
C LYS A 7 18.21 2.16 25.04
N GLY A 8 18.32 2.85 26.17
CA GLY A 8 19.16 4.05 26.32
C GLY A 8 20.66 3.75 26.18
N ALA A 9 21.48 4.78 25.96
CA ALA A 9 22.93 4.65 25.84
C ALA A 9 23.62 5.09 27.13
N LYS A 10 24.44 4.19 27.70
CA LYS A 10 25.26 4.45 28.87
C LYS A 10 26.73 4.38 28.48
N ILE A 11 27.45 5.49 28.66
CA ILE A 11 28.90 5.57 28.43
C ILE A 11 29.57 5.85 29.77
N LYS A 12 30.51 5.00 30.15
CA LYS A 12 31.32 5.15 31.36
C LYS A 12 32.79 5.19 30.98
N ILE A 13 33.50 6.21 31.45
CA ILE A 13 34.93 6.41 31.26
C ILE A 13 35.57 6.47 32.64
N ASP A 14 36.35 5.45 32.99
CA ASP A 14 36.95 5.33 34.32
C ASP A 14 38.09 6.34 34.54
N SER A 15 38.92 6.57 33.52
CA SER A 15 39.93 7.63 33.54
C SER A 15 40.39 8.03 32.14
N TYR A 16 40.51 9.34 31.91
CA TYR A 16 41.15 9.94 30.74
C TYR A 16 42.27 10.87 31.20
N SER A 17 43.42 10.80 30.54
CA SER A 17 44.56 11.70 30.76
C SER A 17 45.14 12.06 29.41
N GLY A 18 45.07 13.34 29.04
CA GLY A 18 45.56 13.84 27.76
C GLY A 18 45.80 15.36 27.74
N PRO A 19 46.08 15.94 26.56
CA PRO A 19 46.42 17.37 26.43
C PRO A 19 45.31 18.32 26.89
N PHE A 20 44.07 17.83 26.94
CA PHE A 20 42.88 18.56 27.36
C PHE A 20 42.52 18.37 28.85
N GLY A 21 43.39 17.74 29.64
CA GLY A 21 43.25 17.57 31.10
C GLY A 21 43.13 16.12 31.58
N GLN A 22 42.84 15.95 32.87
CA GLN A 22 42.60 14.66 33.51
C GLN A 22 41.14 14.56 33.97
N ILE A 23 40.45 13.50 33.55
CA ILE A 23 39.07 13.19 33.93
C ILE A 23 39.09 11.81 34.60
N LYS A 24 38.49 11.68 35.79
CA LYS A 24 38.31 10.38 36.47
C LYS A 24 36.84 10.17 36.80
N GLY A 25 36.33 8.99 36.51
CA GLY A 25 34.96 8.59 36.86
C GLY A 25 33.87 9.38 36.11
N PHE A 26 34.02 9.54 34.80
CA PHE A 26 32.99 10.19 33.97
C PHE A 26 31.89 9.19 33.59
N GLU A 27 30.65 9.51 33.95
CA GLU A 27 29.47 8.71 33.60
C GLU A 27 28.48 9.60 32.86
N PHE A 28 28.20 9.23 31.60
CA PHE A 28 27.21 9.87 30.78
C PHE A 28 26.07 8.91 30.51
N THR A 29 24.87 9.29 30.94
CA THR A 29 23.63 8.55 30.67
C THR A 29 22.75 9.45 29.83
N ALA A 30 22.65 9.15 28.53
CA ALA A 30 21.60 9.70 27.70
C ALA A 30 20.36 8.83 27.86
N GLY A 31 19.19 9.48 27.97
CA GLY A 31 17.89 8.80 27.94
C GLY A 31 17.61 8.18 26.57
N ASN A 32 16.34 8.15 26.16
CA ASN A 32 15.98 7.67 24.83
C ASN A 32 16.68 8.51 23.76
N ILE A 33 17.62 7.91 23.03
CA ILE A 33 18.18 8.51 21.82
C ILE A 33 17.15 8.28 20.71
N ILE A 34 16.28 9.25 20.51
CA ILE A 34 15.36 9.27 19.37
C ILE A 34 16.22 9.72 18.18
N ARG A 35 16.45 8.84 17.22
CA ARG A 35 17.11 9.27 15.97
C ARG A 35 16.12 10.15 15.22
N GLU A 36 16.58 11.29 14.71
CA GLU A 36 15.82 12.09 13.75
C GLU A 36 15.57 11.20 12.52
N GLY A 37 14.39 10.61 12.43
CA GLY A 37 14.07 9.50 11.51
C GLY A 37 13.40 8.26 12.15
N ASP A 38 13.16 8.24 13.46
CA ASP A 38 12.27 7.25 14.08
C ASP A 38 10.81 7.50 13.63
N GLU A 39 10.46 7.05 12.43
CA GLU A 39 9.09 7.10 11.88
C GLU A 39 8.08 6.26 12.68
N SER A 40 8.55 5.53 13.70
CA SER A 40 7.72 4.68 14.56
C SER A 40 6.66 5.43 15.38
N GLU A 41 6.75 6.76 15.48
CA GLU A 41 5.84 7.59 16.29
C GLU A 41 4.97 8.56 15.46
N TRP A 42 5.10 8.62 14.12
CA TRP A 42 4.48 9.70 13.35
C TRP A 42 2.95 9.61 13.29
N GLU A 43 2.36 8.43 13.10
CA GLU A 43 0.90 8.24 13.20
C GLU A 43 0.53 6.82 13.71
N PRO A 44 -0.54 6.68 14.53
CA PRO A 44 -1.03 5.38 14.94
C PRO A 44 -1.53 4.58 13.73
N MET A 45 -1.35 3.25 13.76
CA MET A 45 -1.83 2.38 12.69
C MET A 45 -3.34 2.56 12.49
N GLY A 46 -3.74 2.81 11.24
CA GLY A 46 -5.14 2.97 10.86
C GLY A 46 -5.98 1.70 11.07
N PRO A 47 -7.31 1.81 10.92
CA PRO A 47 -8.26 0.75 11.29
C PRO A 47 -8.20 -0.51 10.40
N HIS A 48 -7.54 -0.45 9.24
CA HIS A 48 -7.54 -1.53 8.24
C HIS A 48 -6.12 -1.87 7.75
N PRO A 49 -5.25 -2.45 8.58
CA PRO A 49 -3.95 -2.95 8.13
C PRO A 49 -4.15 -4.15 7.20
N LYS A 50 -3.49 -4.14 6.03
CA LYS A 50 -3.57 -5.19 4.99
C LYS A 50 -5.02 -5.58 4.63
N PRO A 51 -5.82 -4.65 4.08
CA PRO A 51 -7.22 -4.89 3.77
C PRO A 51 -7.40 -5.94 2.66
N GLU A 52 -8.53 -6.63 2.69
CA GLU A 52 -9.02 -7.43 1.56
C GLU A 52 -9.99 -6.61 0.70
N ILE A 53 -10.40 -7.16 -0.46
CA ILE A 53 -11.33 -6.50 -1.40
C ILE A 53 -12.58 -5.89 -0.72
N PRO A 54 -13.32 -6.58 0.17
CA PRO A 54 -14.52 -6.00 0.76
C PRO A 54 -14.25 -4.96 1.86
N THR A 55 -13.05 -4.90 2.43
CA THR A 55 -12.75 -4.13 3.65
C THR A 55 -13.07 -2.64 3.49
N LEU A 56 -12.78 -2.06 2.31
CA LEU A 56 -13.00 -0.64 2.04
C LEU A 56 -14.28 -0.34 1.24
N ARG A 57 -15.16 -1.34 1.04
CA ARG A 57 -16.37 -1.20 0.21
C ARG A 57 -17.31 -0.09 0.68
N SER A 58 -17.47 0.08 2.00
CA SER A 58 -18.31 1.15 2.56
C SER A 58 -17.77 2.54 2.18
N TRP A 59 -16.46 2.71 2.17
CA TRP A 59 -15.80 3.94 1.73
C TRP A 59 -15.96 4.16 0.23
N PHE A 60 -15.78 3.11 -0.58
CA PHE A 60 -16.01 3.20 -2.03
C PHE A 60 -17.45 3.60 -2.36
N PHE A 61 -18.46 3.08 -1.65
CA PHE A 61 -19.84 3.51 -1.87
C PHE A 61 -20.09 4.97 -1.49
N LYS A 62 -19.43 5.49 -0.44
CA LYS A 62 -19.48 6.94 -0.14
C LYS A 62 -18.91 7.79 -1.27
N LEU A 63 -17.81 7.34 -1.89
CA LEU A 63 -17.23 8.02 -3.05
C LEU A 63 -18.17 7.98 -4.25
N LEU A 64 -18.77 6.82 -4.55
CA LEU A 64 -19.72 6.63 -5.65
C LEU A 64 -21.06 7.33 -5.42
N GLU A 65 -21.38 7.70 -4.18
CA GLU A 65 -22.52 8.56 -3.88
C GLU A 65 -22.28 9.99 -4.36
N ARG A 66 -21.11 10.55 -4.04
CA ARG A 66 -20.70 11.91 -4.43
C ARG A 66 -20.29 12.02 -5.90
N TYR A 67 -19.53 11.04 -6.40
CA TYR A 67 -18.96 11.02 -7.74
C TYR A 67 -19.58 9.87 -8.53
N LYS A 68 -20.71 10.14 -9.19
CA LYS A 68 -21.41 9.13 -9.99
C LYS A 68 -20.56 8.73 -11.20
N PRO A 69 -20.35 7.42 -11.45
CA PRO A 69 -19.68 6.97 -12.65
C PRO A 69 -20.43 7.44 -13.90
N PHE A 70 -19.69 7.97 -14.86
CA PHE A 70 -20.20 8.23 -16.19
C PHE A 70 -19.79 7.10 -17.13
N TYR A 71 -20.77 6.32 -17.58
CA TYR A 71 -20.52 5.18 -18.44
C TYR A 71 -20.59 5.59 -19.91
N MET A 72 -19.43 5.76 -20.53
CA MET A 72 -19.30 5.99 -21.97
C MET A 72 -18.67 4.76 -22.63
N PRO A 73 -19.46 3.89 -23.29
CA PRO A 73 -18.95 2.69 -23.91
C PRO A 73 -17.94 2.98 -25.03
N ILE A 74 -16.76 2.38 -24.93
CA ILE A 74 -15.80 2.34 -26.06
C ILE A 74 -16.30 1.35 -27.13
N CYS A 75 -17.02 0.31 -26.69
CA CYS A 75 -17.59 -0.72 -27.53
C CYS A 75 -18.89 -1.24 -26.91
N ASP A 76 -19.92 -1.45 -27.75
CA ASP A 76 -21.22 -1.99 -27.35
C ASP A 76 -21.23 -3.53 -27.21
N LEU A 77 -20.07 -4.18 -27.34
CA LEU A 77 -19.96 -5.64 -27.27
C LEU A 77 -19.21 -6.09 -26.01
N CYS A 78 -19.67 -7.18 -25.42
CA CYS A 78 -18.91 -7.96 -24.43
C CYS A 78 -18.40 -9.26 -25.07
N CYS A 79 -17.09 -9.50 -24.95
CA CYS A 79 -16.39 -10.65 -25.57
C CYS A 79 -15.56 -11.46 -24.56
N LEU A 80 -15.86 -11.37 -23.26
CA LEU A 80 -14.99 -11.88 -22.18
C LEU A 80 -15.24 -13.34 -21.79
N CYS A 81 -16.09 -14.09 -22.50
CA CYS A 81 -16.34 -15.49 -22.22
C CYS A 81 -16.74 -16.25 -23.48
N THR A 82 -16.80 -17.58 -23.36
CA THR A 82 -17.10 -18.50 -24.46
C THR A 82 -18.56 -18.56 -24.87
N TYR A 83 -19.49 -17.89 -24.15
CA TYR A 83 -20.85 -17.65 -24.65
C TYR A 83 -20.88 -16.79 -25.93
N GLY A 84 -19.75 -16.15 -26.26
CA GLY A 84 -19.58 -15.39 -27.50
C GLY A 84 -19.77 -13.89 -27.31
N LYS A 85 -19.85 -13.19 -28.44
CA LYS A 85 -19.98 -11.73 -28.48
C LYS A 85 -21.40 -11.32 -28.15
N CYS A 86 -21.58 -10.70 -27.00
CA CYS A 86 -22.87 -10.18 -26.54
C CYS A 86 -23.06 -8.72 -26.96
N ASN A 87 -24.12 -8.41 -27.69
CA ASN A 87 -24.50 -7.03 -28.02
C ASN A 87 -25.28 -6.39 -26.87
N LEU A 88 -24.70 -5.37 -26.23
CA LEU A 88 -25.24 -4.64 -25.08
C LEU A 88 -25.88 -3.29 -25.45
N SER A 89 -25.93 -2.94 -26.74
CA SER A 89 -26.59 -1.71 -27.20
C SER A 89 -28.08 -1.71 -26.84
N LYS A 90 -28.66 -0.50 -26.72
CA LYS A 90 -30.10 -0.29 -26.47
C LYS A 90 -30.61 -1.02 -25.21
N GLY A 91 -29.81 -1.11 -24.15
CA GLY A 91 -30.20 -1.71 -22.88
C GLY A 91 -30.27 -3.24 -22.87
N ARG A 92 -29.74 -3.91 -23.91
CA ARG A 92 -29.64 -5.36 -23.97
C ARG A 92 -28.67 -5.87 -22.89
N ARG A 93 -28.86 -7.14 -22.52
CA ARG A 93 -27.99 -7.86 -21.58
C ARG A 93 -27.23 -8.96 -22.30
N GLY A 94 -26.04 -9.28 -21.78
CA GLY A 94 -25.28 -10.42 -22.26
C GLY A 94 -25.95 -11.75 -21.88
N ALA A 95 -25.44 -12.84 -22.47
CA ALA A 95 -25.95 -14.19 -22.19
C ALA A 95 -25.91 -14.56 -20.69
N CYS A 96 -24.96 -14.00 -19.93
CA CYS A 96 -24.87 -14.16 -18.47
C CYS A 96 -25.69 -13.15 -17.65
N GLY A 97 -26.46 -12.26 -18.30
CA GLY A 97 -27.29 -11.25 -17.64
C GLY A 97 -26.60 -9.90 -17.35
N ILE A 98 -25.30 -9.75 -17.67
CA ILE A 98 -24.55 -8.49 -17.49
C ILE A 98 -25.13 -7.36 -18.35
N ASN A 99 -25.26 -6.15 -17.80
CA ASN A 99 -25.67 -4.94 -18.53
C ASN A 99 -24.45 -4.16 -19.05
N SER A 100 -24.71 -3.13 -19.87
CA SER A 100 -23.64 -2.31 -20.45
C SER A 100 -22.79 -1.61 -19.37
N GLU A 101 -23.42 -0.98 -18.38
CA GLU A 101 -22.73 -0.26 -17.29
C GLU A 101 -21.74 -1.15 -16.53
N THR A 102 -22.19 -2.34 -16.13
CA THR A 102 -21.35 -3.31 -15.41
C THR A 102 -20.22 -3.82 -16.30
N GLN A 103 -20.48 -4.04 -17.59
CA GLN A 103 -19.42 -4.41 -18.53
C GLN A 103 -18.39 -3.30 -18.69
N GLN A 104 -18.80 -2.04 -18.79
CA GLN A 104 -17.88 -0.90 -18.89
C GLN A 104 -17.04 -0.77 -17.61
N SER A 105 -17.65 -0.86 -16.42
CA SER A 105 -16.94 -0.93 -15.14
C SER A 105 -15.88 -2.04 -15.13
N ARG A 106 -16.23 -3.23 -15.62
CA ARG A 106 -15.31 -4.37 -15.66
C ARG A 106 -14.12 -4.15 -16.58
N ILE A 107 -14.29 -3.47 -17.71
CA ILE A 107 -13.17 -3.15 -18.61
C ILE A 107 -12.20 -2.17 -17.95
N VAL A 108 -12.71 -1.16 -17.22
CA VAL A 108 -11.86 -0.23 -16.45
C VAL A 108 -11.11 -0.97 -15.35
N GLU A 109 -11.80 -1.84 -14.59
CA GLU A 109 -11.17 -2.65 -13.54
C GLU A 109 -10.04 -3.52 -14.11
N ILE A 110 -10.26 -4.19 -15.25
CA ILE A 110 -9.22 -4.98 -15.93
C ILE A 110 -8.00 -4.10 -16.26
N ALA A 111 -8.21 -2.88 -16.78
CA ALA A 111 -7.11 -1.97 -17.08
C ALA A 111 -6.33 -1.57 -15.81
N CYS A 112 -7.03 -1.29 -14.71
CA CYS A 112 -6.41 -1.02 -13.42
C CYS A 112 -5.60 -2.22 -12.91
N CYS A 113 -6.14 -3.44 -12.97
CA CYS A 113 -5.44 -4.66 -12.59
C CYS A 113 -4.20 -4.92 -13.46
N VAL A 114 -4.26 -4.65 -14.76
CA VAL A 114 -3.09 -4.77 -15.66
C VAL A 114 -1.99 -3.80 -15.23
N GLY A 115 -2.31 -2.53 -14.97
CA GLY A 115 -1.34 -1.54 -14.48
C GLY A 115 -0.72 -1.94 -13.13
N ALA A 116 -1.56 -2.38 -12.18
CA ALA A 116 -1.09 -2.88 -10.89
C ALA A 116 -0.18 -4.11 -11.03
N ALA A 117 -0.51 -5.05 -11.91
CA ALA A 117 0.29 -6.24 -12.17
C ALA A 117 1.65 -5.90 -12.79
N CYS A 118 1.69 -4.97 -13.76
CA CYS A 118 2.95 -4.50 -14.34
C CYS A 118 3.88 -3.91 -13.29
N HIS A 119 3.39 -2.99 -12.46
CA HIS A 119 4.21 -2.35 -11.44
C HIS A 119 4.59 -3.31 -10.30
N SER A 120 3.71 -4.24 -9.94
CA SER A 120 4.03 -5.29 -8.96
C SER A 120 5.12 -6.21 -9.48
N SER A 121 5.04 -6.66 -10.74
CA SER A 121 6.07 -7.50 -11.36
C SER A 121 7.40 -6.76 -11.53
N HIS A 122 7.37 -5.47 -11.83
CA HIS A 122 8.58 -4.65 -11.88
C HIS A 122 9.23 -4.56 -10.49
N GLY A 123 8.47 -4.21 -9.45
CA GLY A 123 8.99 -4.15 -8.08
C GLY A 123 9.56 -5.50 -7.61
N ASP A 124 8.85 -6.60 -7.89
CA ASP A 124 9.32 -7.95 -7.59
C ASP A 124 10.64 -8.29 -8.29
N HIS A 125 10.79 -7.89 -9.55
CA HIS A 125 12.04 -8.09 -10.30
C HIS A 125 13.21 -7.34 -9.68
N LEU A 126 13.04 -6.07 -9.27
CA LEU A 126 14.09 -5.28 -8.63
C LEU A 126 14.49 -5.88 -7.28
N LEU A 127 13.51 -6.22 -6.44
CA LEU A 127 13.77 -6.82 -5.13
C LEU A 127 14.49 -8.16 -5.24
N LYS A 128 14.12 -9.01 -6.21
CA LYS A 128 14.77 -10.32 -6.42
C LYS A 128 16.07 -10.24 -7.20
N GLY A 129 16.23 -9.21 -8.03
CA GLY A 129 17.40 -8.98 -8.88
C GLY A 129 18.57 -8.35 -8.14
N GLU A 130 18.31 -7.43 -7.20
CA GLU A 130 19.33 -6.75 -6.40
C GLU A 130 19.74 -7.54 -5.15
N PHE A 131 18.89 -8.43 -4.63
CA PHE A 131 19.13 -9.19 -3.39
C PHE A 131 19.42 -10.69 -3.59
N ARG A 132 19.86 -11.11 -4.79
CA ARG A 132 20.45 -12.44 -4.94
C ARG A 132 21.95 -12.39 -4.60
N PRO A 133 22.44 -13.17 -3.61
CA PRO A 133 23.87 -13.42 -3.47
C PRO A 133 24.45 -14.18 -4.67
#